data_AF-A0A5C9BPS4-F1
#
_entry.id   AF-A0A5C9BPS4-F1
#
_cell.length_a   1.000
_cell.length_b   1.000
_cell.length_c   1.000
_cell.angle_alpha   90.00
_cell.angle_beta   90.00
_cell.angle_gamma   90.00
#
_symmetry.space_group_name_H-M   'P 1'
#
loop_
_entity.id
_entity.type
_entity.pdbx_description
1 polymer ?
#
loop_
_entity_poly.entity_id
_entity_poly.type
_entity_poly.pdbx_seq_one_letter_code
_entity_poly.pdbx_strand_id
1 'polypeptide(L)'
;MKPQTWLVLYLLSVVAITFIHTPVVLAALLGAAMFGAGRHVLGILRQTLLATIAFNLTVSLGYVVISLWQANFRGEYLLLVNIRVLLLVFMGFWLVKSVDLLDALSRFPLLRLIATLAISQIKTFERILRDFRMAFQSRNLRQPKILDRTRHAAAQAHTLLDKSMASANQAALAMRSRGAFDD
;
A
#
# COMPACT_ATOMS: atom_id res chain seq x y z
N MET A 1 5.85 -23.07 1.50
CA MET A 1 5.27 -22.87 0.15
C MET A 1 6.08 -21.81 -0.58
N LYS A 2 6.21 -21.88 -1.91
CA LYS A 2 6.95 -20.85 -2.65
C LYS A 2 6.19 -19.51 -2.59
N PRO A 3 6.89 -18.37 -2.40
CA PRO A 3 6.25 -17.04 -2.28
C PRO A 3 5.47 -16.64 -3.54
N GLN A 4 5.88 -17.15 -4.70
CA GLN A 4 5.20 -16.99 -5.98
C GLN A 4 3.78 -17.58 -5.96
N THR A 5 3.63 -18.77 -5.39
CA THR A 5 2.34 -19.45 -5.29
C THR A 5 1.38 -18.67 -4.40
N TRP A 6 1.89 -18.04 -3.33
CA TRP A 6 1.09 -17.17 -2.47
C TRP A 6 0.57 -15.94 -3.21
N LEU A 7 1.39 -15.30 -4.04
CA LEU A 7 0.99 -14.13 -4.83
C LEU A 7 -0.10 -14.50 -5.85
N VAL A 8 0.09 -15.61 -6.57
CA VAL A 8 -0.92 -16.10 -7.53
C VAL A 8 -2.21 -16.50 -6.81
N LEU A 9 -2.11 -17.22 -5.70
CA LEU A 9 -3.26 -17.62 -4.90
C LEU A 9 -4.02 -16.39 -4.38
N TYR A 10 -3.30 -15.37 -3.90
CA TYR A 10 -3.88 -14.09 -3.50
C TYR A 10 -4.62 -13.41 -4.66
N LEU A 11 -3.99 -13.25 -5.84
CA LEU A 11 -4.63 -12.64 -7.01
C LEU A 11 -5.91 -13.39 -7.43
N LEU A 12 -5.84 -14.73 -7.49
CA LEU A 12 -7.00 -15.57 -7.79
C LEU A 12 -8.10 -15.40 -6.73
N SER A 13 -7.72 -15.29 -5.46
CA SER A 13 -8.68 -15.11 -4.35
C SER A 13 -9.38 -13.76 -4.44
N VAL A 14 -8.66 -12.68 -4.74
CA VAL A 14 -9.24 -11.33 -4.92
C VAL A 14 -10.27 -11.34 -6.06
N VAL A 15 -9.93 -11.97 -7.18
CA VAL A 15 -10.87 -12.11 -8.32
C VAL A 15 -12.08 -12.95 -7.92
N ALA A 16 -11.86 -14.11 -7.29
CA ALA A 16 -12.93 -15.01 -6.85
C ALA A 16 -13.90 -14.33 -5.87
N ILE A 17 -13.39 -13.58 -4.88
CA ILE A 17 -14.18 -12.84 -3.89
C ILE A 17 -15.13 -11.83 -4.54
N THR A 18 -14.73 -11.25 -5.67
CA THR A 18 -15.55 -10.28 -6.42
C THR A 18 -16.82 -10.93 -6.99
N PHE A 19 -16.77 -12.22 -7.35
CA PHE A 19 -17.91 -12.97 -7.87
C PHE A 19 -18.86 -13.49 -6.77
N ILE A 20 -18.49 -13.42 -5.49
CA ILE A 20 -19.31 -13.92 -4.40
C ILE A 20 -20.31 -12.85 -3.97
N HIS A 21 -21.60 -13.14 -4.15
CA HIS A 21 -22.72 -12.23 -3.84
C HIS A 21 -23.42 -12.57 -2.53
N THR A 22 -23.03 -13.65 -1.86
CA THR A 22 -23.65 -14.09 -0.60
C THR A 22 -22.85 -13.59 0.62
N PRO A 23 -23.45 -12.81 1.53
CA PRO A 23 -22.73 -12.22 2.66
C PRO A 23 -22.21 -13.28 3.64
N VAL A 24 -22.94 -14.39 3.82
CA VAL A 24 -22.55 -15.49 4.72
C VAL A 24 -21.24 -16.14 4.28
N VAL A 25 -21.07 -16.36 2.97
CA VAL A 25 -19.84 -16.95 2.41
C VAL A 25 -18.66 -15.99 2.59
N LEU A 26 -18.87 -14.68 2.39
CA LEU A 26 -17.82 -13.69 2.62
C LEU A 26 -17.40 -13.61 4.09
N ALA A 27 -18.36 -13.70 5.01
CA ALA A 27 -18.07 -13.75 6.45
C ALA A 27 -17.31 -15.03 6.83
N ALA A 28 -17.69 -16.18 6.26
CA ALA A 28 -16.99 -17.45 6.47
C ALA A 28 -15.55 -17.39 5.93
N LEU A 29 -15.34 -16.81 4.75
CA LEU A 29 -14.00 -16.60 4.17
C LEU A 29 -13.16 -15.65 5.02
N LEU A 30 -13.75 -14.60 5.58
CA LEU A 30 -13.07 -13.73 6.53
C LEU A 30 -12.67 -14.48 7.79
N GLY A 31 -13.57 -15.30 8.34
CA GLY A 31 -13.25 -16.16 9.49
C GLY A 31 -12.11 -17.14 9.18
N ALA A 32 -12.12 -17.77 8.00
CA ALA A 32 -11.06 -18.66 7.54
C ALA A 32 -9.72 -17.93 7.36
N ALA A 33 -9.72 -16.73 6.78
CA ALA A 33 -8.53 -15.90 6.61
C ALA A 33 -7.97 -15.44 7.96
N MET A 34 -8.83 -15.09 8.92
CA MET A 34 -8.43 -14.80 10.28
C MET A 34 -7.82 -16.03 10.94
N PHE A 35 -8.44 -17.21 10.83
CA PHE A 35 -7.86 -18.43 11.38
C PHE A 35 -6.46 -18.73 10.78
N GLY A 36 -6.29 -18.55 9.47
CA GLY A 36 -5.01 -18.73 8.78
C GLY A 36 -3.93 -17.72 9.17
N ALA A 37 -4.31 -16.50 9.56
CA ALA A 37 -3.36 -15.47 10.01
C ALA A 37 -2.85 -15.68 11.45
N GLY A 38 -3.47 -16.57 12.23
CA GLY A 38 -3.01 -17.02 13.55
C GLY A 38 -2.75 -15.88 14.55
N ARG A 39 -1.53 -15.79 15.08
CA ARG A 39 -1.16 -14.81 16.13
C ARG A 39 -1.14 -13.36 15.65
N HIS A 40 -1.08 -13.11 14.35
CA HIS A 40 -1.01 -11.75 13.79
C HIS A 40 -2.38 -11.15 13.47
N VAL A 41 -3.47 -11.91 13.67
CA VAL A 41 -4.85 -11.52 13.33
C VAL A 41 -5.23 -10.18 13.94
N LEU A 42 -5.03 -10.01 15.25
CA LEU A 42 -5.48 -8.79 15.94
C LEU A 42 -4.75 -7.54 15.42
N GLY A 43 -3.45 -7.67 15.13
CA GLY A 43 -2.66 -6.58 14.56
C GLY A 43 -3.10 -6.23 13.14
N ILE A 44 -3.33 -7.24 12.30
CA ILE A 44 -3.80 -7.06 10.92
C ILE A 44 -5.22 -6.50 10.91
N LEU A 45 -6.12 -7.05 11.73
CA LEU A 45 -7.52 -6.62 11.82
C LEU A 45 -7.61 -5.18 12.29
N ARG A 46 -6.84 -4.78 13.30
CA ARG A 46 -6.80 -3.38 13.76
C ARG A 46 -6.31 -2.44 12.66
N GLN A 47 -5.23 -2.80 11.95
CA GLN A 47 -4.72 -2.02 10.82
C GLN A 47 -5.75 -1.93 9.69
N THR A 48 -6.43 -3.03 9.37
CA THR A 48 -7.48 -3.11 8.36
C THR A 48 -8.66 -2.22 8.72
N LEU A 49 -9.14 -2.29 9.96
CA LEU A 49 -10.25 -1.46 10.43
C LEU A 49 -9.88 0.02 10.40
N LEU A 50 -8.71 0.40 10.91
CA LEU A 50 -8.26 1.80 10.87
C LEU A 50 -8.11 2.32 9.43
N ALA A 51 -7.62 1.48 8.50
CA ALA A 51 -7.46 1.86 7.10
C ALA A 51 -8.81 1.99 6.36
N THR A 52 -9.80 1.16 6.72
CA THR A 52 -11.08 1.08 6.01
C THR A 52 -12.19 1.90 6.63
N ILE A 53 -12.08 2.31 7.90
CA ILE A 53 -13.18 2.97 8.60
C ILE A 53 -13.62 4.26 7.90
N ALA A 54 -12.69 5.12 7.49
CA ALA A 54 -13.02 6.37 6.82
C ALA A 54 -13.78 6.11 5.51
N PHE A 55 -13.27 5.20 4.69
CA PHE A 55 -13.90 4.82 3.42
C PHE A 55 -15.28 4.17 3.63
N ASN A 56 -15.37 3.15 4.49
CA ASN A 56 -16.60 2.42 4.75
C ASN A 56 -17.66 3.34 5.38
N LEU A 57 -17.28 4.26 6.27
CA LEU A 57 -18.23 5.20 6.87
C LEU A 57 -18.78 6.15 5.81
N THR A 58 -17.94 6.72 4.95
CA THR A 58 -18.37 7.61 3.87
C THR A 58 -19.29 6.90 2.87
N VAL A 59 -18.90 5.71 2.41
CA VAL A 59 -19.71 4.93 1.44
C VAL A 59 -21.02 4.46 2.06
N SER A 60 -20.98 4.00 3.32
CA SER A 60 -22.18 3.53 4.02
C SER A 60 -23.16 4.66 4.31
N LEU A 61 -22.67 5.82 4.76
CA LEU A 61 -23.51 7.02 4.95
C LEU A 61 -24.11 7.49 3.63
N GLY A 62 -23.31 7.55 2.56
CA GLY A 62 -23.80 7.90 1.23
C GLY A 62 -24.91 6.96 0.76
N TYR A 63 -24.74 5.65 0.93
CA TYR A 63 -25.78 4.66 0.60
C TYR A 63 -27.04 4.86 1.44
N VAL A 64 -26.91 5.02 2.76
CA VAL A 64 -28.06 5.21 3.66
C VAL A 64 -28.86 6.45 3.27
N VAL A 65 -28.21 7.58 3.01
CA VAL A 65 -28.88 8.83 2.59
C VAL A 65 -29.68 8.63 1.30
N ILE A 66 -29.06 8.03 0.28
CA ILE A 66 -29.72 7.79 -1.01
C ILE A 66 -30.86 6.78 -0.88
N SER A 67 -30.63 5.71 -0.10
CA SER A 67 -31.57 4.63 0.08
C SER A 67 -32.81 5.05 0.88
N LEU A 68 -32.64 5.93 1.88
CA LEU A 68 -33.75 6.58 2.60
C LEU A 68 -34.56 7.49 1.67
N TRP A 69 -33.89 8.23 0.78
CA TRP A 69 -34.59 9.06 -0.21
C TRP A 69 -35.39 8.22 -1.21
N GLN A 70 -34.88 7.04 -1.60
CA GLN A 70 -35.55 6.14 -2.54
C GLN A 70 -36.51 5.13 -1.88
N ALA A 71 -36.68 5.19 -0.55
CA ALA A 71 -37.47 4.25 0.26
C ALA A 71 -37.16 2.75 0.03
N ASN A 72 -35.97 2.43 -0.49
CA ASN A 72 -35.55 1.09 -0.86
C ASN A 72 -34.30 0.68 -0.08
N PHE A 73 -34.49 0.39 1.21
CA PHE A 73 -33.40 -0.03 2.09
C PHE A 73 -33.10 -1.52 1.99
N ARG A 74 -31.91 -1.85 1.51
CA ARG A 74 -31.39 -3.23 1.46
C ARG A 74 -30.15 -3.35 2.34
N GLY A 75 -30.37 -3.64 3.63
CA GLY A 75 -29.28 -3.83 4.60
C GLY A 75 -28.29 -4.93 4.20
N GLU A 76 -28.75 -5.95 3.49
CA GLU A 76 -27.90 -7.04 2.99
C GLU A 76 -26.81 -6.55 2.02
N TYR A 77 -27.13 -5.60 1.15
CA TYR A 77 -26.15 -5.01 0.22
C TYR A 77 -25.07 -4.23 0.98
N LEU A 78 -25.49 -3.44 1.97
CA LEU A 78 -24.56 -2.66 2.78
C LEU A 78 -23.60 -3.57 3.56
N LEU A 79 -24.12 -4.65 4.13
CA LEU A 79 -23.31 -5.64 4.86
C LEU A 79 -22.35 -6.38 3.92
N LEU A 80 -22.81 -6.77 2.73
CA LEU A 80 -22.00 -7.42 1.71
C LEU A 80 -20.80 -6.54 1.30
N VAL A 81 -21.03 -5.26 1.00
CA VAL A 81 -19.96 -4.33 0.60
C VAL A 81 -18.93 -4.14 1.72
N ASN A 82 -19.40 -3.90 2.96
CA ASN A 82 -18.51 -3.70 4.10
C ASN A 82 -17.63 -4.93 4.38
N ILE A 83 -18.22 -6.14 4.40
CA ILE A 83 -17.47 -7.38 4.62
C ILE A 83 -16.50 -7.63 3.47
N ARG A 84 -16.91 -7.39 2.21
CA ARG A 84 -16.03 -7.58 1.05
C ARG A 84 -14.81 -6.66 1.12
N VAL A 85 -15.01 -5.37 1.40
CA VAL A 85 -13.90 -4.41 1.54
C VAL A 85 -12.99 -4.83 2.69
N LEU A 86 -13.57 -5.19 3.84
CA LEU A 86 -12.79 -5.64 5.00
C LEU A 86 -11.95 -6.87 4.68
N LEU A 87 -12.54 -7.87 4.01
CA LEU A 87 -11.86 -9.10 3.60
C LEU A 87 -10.70 -8.83 2.63
N LEU A 88 -10.93 -8.02 1.60
CA LEU A 88 -9.91 -7.70 0.60
C LEU A 88 -8.72 -6.97 1.23
N VAL A 89 -8.99 -5.96 2.08
CA VAL A 89 -7.92 -5.21 2.75
C VAL A 89 -7.20 -6.08 3.78
N PHE A 90 -7.91 -6.93 4.51
CA PHE A 90 -7.32 -7.88 5.44
C PHE A 90 -6.37 -8.85 4.72
N MET A 91 -6.82 -9.45 3.60
CA MET A 91 -5.99 -10.32 2.77
C MET A 91 -4.76 -9.58 2.24
N GLY A 92 -4.91 -8.34 1.81
CA GLY A 92 -3.78 -7.52 1.35
C GLY A 92 -2.71 -7.34 2.43
N PHE A 93 -3.11 -6.93 3.63
CA PHE A 93 -2.16 -6.81 4.76
C PHE A 93 -1.59 -8.15 5.21
N TRP A 94 -2.38 -9.22 5.14
CA TRP A 94 -1.90 -10.56 5.47
C TRP A 94 -0.84 -11.03 4.48
N LEU A 95 -1.02 -10.79 3.19
CA LEU A 95 -0.01 -11.09 2.16
C LEU A 95 1.28 -10.32 2.40
N VAL A 96 1.20 -9.00 2.60
CA VAL A 96 2.37 -8.13 2.81
C VAL A 96 3.21 -8.56 4.01
N LYS A 97 2.58 -9.09 5.07
CA LYS A 97 3.29 -9.61 6.24
C LYS A 97 3.85 -11.01 6.06
N SER A 98 3.27 -11.81 5.16
CA SER A 98 3.59 -13.24 5.04
C SER A 98 4.57 -13.53 3.90
N VAL A 99 4.75 -12.60 2.95
CA VAL A 99 5.54 -12.81 1.74
C VAL A 99 6.56 -11.70 1.57
N ASP A 100 7.83 -12.07 1.42
CA ASP A 100 8.86 -11.14 0.94
C ASP A 100 8.63 -10.87 -0.55
N LEU A 101 8.41 -9.58 -0.87
CA LEU A 101 8.13 -9.14 -2.23
C LEU A 101 9.32 -9.41 -3.17
N LEU A 102 10.56 -9.27 -2.71
CA LEU A 102 11.74 -9.52 -3.55
C LEU A 102 11.87 -11.00 -3.90
N ASP A 103 11.53 -11.89 -2.98
CA ASP A 103 11.51 -13.34 -3.23
C ASP A 103 10.35 -13.74 -4.13
N ALA A 104 9.19 -13.08 -4.01
CA ALA A 104 8.07 -13.28 -4.92
C ALA A 104 8.41 -12.90 -6.37
N LEU A 105 9.27 -11.88 -6.55
CA LEU A 105 9.74 -11.41 -7.86
C LEU A 105 10.94 -12.21 -8.42
N SER A 106 11.44 -13.23 -7.72
CA SER A 106 12.62 -14.02 -8.11
C SER A 106 12.58 -14.59 -9.53
N ARG A 107 11.40 -14.86 -10.09
CA ARG A 107 11.21 -15.39 -11.45
C ARG A 107 11.36 -14.34 -12.55
N PHE A 108 11.28 -13.06 -12.20
CA PHE A 108 11.37 -11.94 -13.13
C PHE A 108 12.60 -11.08 -12.78
N PRO A 109 13.78 -11.40 -13.35
CA PRO A 109 15.04 -10.77 -12.95
C PRO A 109 15.02 -9.25 -13.12
N LEU A 110 14.40 -8.74 -14.19
CA LEU A 110 14.25 -7.30 -14.44
C LEU A 110 13.37 -6.61 -13.40
N LEU A 111 12.23 -7.20 -13.04
CA LEU A 111 11.35 -6.63 -12.00
C LEU A 111 12.04 -6.66 -10.64
N ARG A 112 12.74 -7.75 -10.31
CA ARG A 112 13.52 -7.87 -9.07
C ARG A 112 14.63 -6.81 -9.03
N LEU A 113 15.33 -6.58 -10.14
CA LEU A 113 16.36 -5.54 -10.26
C LEU A 113 15.77 -4.16 -10.01
N ILE A 114 14.68 -3.80 -10.71
CA ILE A 114 14.01 -2.51 -10.53
C ILE A 114 13.51 -2.33 -9.10
N ALA A 115 12.87 -3.34 -8.52
CA ALA A 115 12.38 -3.29 -7.14
C ALA A 115 13.54 -3.09 -6.15
N THR A 116 14.66 -3.78 -6.35
CA THR A 116 15.85 -3.65 -5.48
C THR A 116 16.44 -2.25 -5.57
N LEU A 117 16.60 -1.70 -6.78
CA LEU A 117 17.06 -0.33 -6.99
C LEU A 117 16.10 0.68 -6.35
N ALA A 118 14.80 0.52 -6.56
CA ALA A 118 13.78 1.39 -5.98
C ALA A 118 13.83 1.39 -4.45
N ILE A 119 13.92 0.21 -3.81
CA ILE A 119 14.02 0.10 -2.35
C ILE A 119 15.27 0.81 -1.82
N SER A 120 16.42 0.64 -2.49
CA SER A 120 17.66 1.35 -2.15
C SER A 120 17.51 2.87 -2.25
N GLN A 121 16.87 3.35 -3.31
CA GLN A 121 16.63 4.79 -3.51
C GLN A 121 15.65 5.36 -2.49
N ILE A 122 14.58 4.62 -2.16
CA ILE A 122 13.63 5.01 -1.11
C ILE A 122 14.36 5.23 0.22
N LYS A 123 15.22 4.30 0.64
CA LYS A 123 15.98 4.43 1.90
C LYS A 123 16.92 5.63 1.90
N THR A 124 17.55 5.90 0.76
CA THR A 124 18.42 7.07 0.57
C THR A 124 17.64 8.37 0.66
N PHE A 125 16.49 8.47 -0.01
CA PHE A 125 15.63 9.65 0.04
C PHE A 125 14.93 9.84 1.39
N GLU A 126 14.55 8.77 2.09
CA GLU A 126 14.04 8.83 3.47
C GLU A 126 15.07 9.49 4.41
N ARG A 127 16.36 9.23 4.22
CA ARG A 127 17.42 9.91 4.97
C ARG A 127 17.50 11.38 4.60
N ILE A 128 17.57 11.70 3.31
CA ILE A 128 17.68 13.09 2.83
C ILE A 128 16.48 13.95 3.29
N LEU A 129 15.26 13.40 3.23
CA LEU A 129 14.05 14.08 3.71
C LEU A 129 14.09 14.34 5.22
N ARG A 130 14.65 13.42 6.01
CA ARG A 130 14.86 13.67 7.45
C ARG A 130 15.87 14.79 7.67
N ASP A 131 16.95 14.82 6.90
CA ASP A 131 17.96 15.88 7.00
C ASP A 131 17.39 17.26 6.61
N PHE A 132 16.59 17.34 5.54
CA PHE A 132 15.87 18.57 5.19
C PHE A 132 14.92 19.02 6.31
N ARG A 133 14.18 18.09 6.90
CA ARG A 133 13.28 18.40 8.02
C ARG A 133 14.04 18.97 9.21
N MET A 134 15.16 18.37 9.59
CA MET A 134 16.00 18.87 10.68
C MET A 134 16.61 20.24 10.37
N ALA A 135 17.10 20.45 9.15
CA ALA A 135 17.64 21.73 8.71
C ALA A 135 16.57 22.84 8.67
N PHE A 136 15.34 22.50 8.29
CA PHE A 136 14.22 23.45 8.31
C PHE A 136 13.79 23.81 9.72
N GLN A 137 13.77 22.84 10.63
CA GLN A 137 13.47 23.09 12.04
C GLN A 137 14.55 23.95 12.72
N SER A 138 15.84 23.70 12.45
CA SER A 138 16.93 24.48 13.07
C SER A 138 16.97 25.93 12.57
N ARG A 139 16.54 26.19 11.33
CA ARG A 139 16.50 27.54 10.75
C ARG A 139 15.26 28.35 11.16
N ASN A 140 14.27 27.73 11.80
CA ASN A 140 13.04 28.39 12.23
C ASN A 140 12.90 28.34 13.75
N LEU A 141 13.21 29.45 14.41
CA LEU A 141 13.07 29.61 15.87
C LEU A 141 11.61 29.54 16.35
N ARG A 142 10.64 29.77 15.46
CA ARG A 142 9.19 29.68 15.71
C ARG A 142 8.55 28.70 14.74
N GLN A 143 7.38 28.18 15.09
CA GLN A 143 6.65 27.27 14.19
C GLN A 143 6.35 27.96 12.85
N PRO A 144 6.83 27.41 11.72
CA PRO A 144 6.68 28.03 10.40
C PRO A 144 5.23 27.93 9.93
N LYS A 145 4.76 28.98 9.22
CA LYS A 145 3.41 29.06 8.65
C LYS A 145 3.22 27.98 7.59
N ILE A 146 1.97 27.64 7.29
CA ILE A 146 1.62 26.63 6.28
C ILE A 146 2.23 27.00 4.91
N LEU A 147 2.20 28.28 4.53
CA LEU A 147 2.78 28.77 3.28
C LEU A 147 4.31 28.57 3.20
N ASP A 148 5.03 28.69 4.31
CA ASP A 148 6.47 28.47 4.34
C ASP A 148 6.79 26.98 4.22
N ARG A 149 5.93 26.12 4.81
CA ARG A 149 6.03 24.67 4.67
C ARG A 149 5.79 24.22 3.23
N THR A 150 4.83 24.80 2.51
CA THR A 150 4.58 24.45 1.11
C THR A 150 5.72 24.89 0.20
N ARG A 151 6.25 26.10 0.39
CA ARG A 151 7.46 26.59 -0.33
C ARG A 151 8.66 25.70 -0.07
N HIS A 152 8.88 25.32 1.18
CA HIS A 152 9.96 24.41 1.54
C HIS A 152 9.76 23.01 0.94
N ALA A 153 8.53 22.50 0.88
CA ALA A 153 8.22 21.22 0.22
C ALA A 153 8.49 21.28 -1.29
N ALA A 154 8.14 22.39 -1.96
CA ALA A 154 8.43 22.59 -3.39
C ALA A 154 9.95 22.61 -3.66
N ALA A 155 10.72 23.33 -2.84
CA ALA A 155 12.18 23.37 -2.96
C ALA A 155 12.83 21.99 -2.71
N GLN A 156 12.31 21.23 -1.73
CA GLN A 156 12.72 19.85 -1.49
C GLN A 156 12.42 18.95 -2.69
N ALA A 157 11.20 19.03 -3.25
CA ALA A 157 10.80 18.23 -4.40
C ALA A 157 11.69 18.49 -5.61
N HIS A 158 11.99 19.75 -5.92
CA HIS A 158 12.93 20.11 -6.99
C HIS A 158 14.31 19.48 -6.77
N THR A 159 14.87 19.64 -5.58
CA THR A 159 16.19 19.09 -5.25
C THR A 159 16.23 17.57 -5.34
N LEU A 160 15.14 16.90 -4.92
CA LEU A 160 15.02 15.44 -4.99
C LEU A 160 14.90 14.95 -6.44
N LEU A 161 14.19 15.69 -7.30
CA LEU A 161 14.07 15.37 -8.73
C LEU A 161 15.42 15.53 -9.45
N ASP A 162 16.14 16.62 -9.21
CA ASP A 162 17.47 16.81 -9.80
C ASP A 162 18.41 15.67 -9.36
N LYS A 163 18.36 15.33 -8.06
CA LYS A 163 19.17 14.26 -7.50
C LYS A 163 18.76 12.89 -8.01
N SER A 164 17.47 12.63 -8.25
CA SER A 164 17.01 11.35 -8.80
C SER A 164 17.46 11.18 -10.25
N MET A 165 17.38 12.23 -11.07
CA MET A 165 17.87 12.21 -12.45
C MET A 165 19.39 11.97 -12.50
N ALA A 166 20.15 12.70 -11.68
CA ALA A 166 21.60 12.50 -11.59
C ALA A 166 21.94 11.09 -11.08
N SER A 167 21.24 10.61 -10.06
CA SER A 167 21.46 9.26 -9.50
C SER A 167 21.09 8.16 -10.47
N ALA A 168 20.03 8.33 -11.27
CA ALA A 168 19.65 7.38 -12.30
C ALA A 168 20.74 7.24 -13.36
N ASN A 169 21.29 8.37 -13.84
CA ASN A 169 22.40 8.37 -14.80
C ASN A 169 23.66 7.71 -14.22
N GLN A 170 24.02 8.03 -12.98
CA GLN A 170 25.18 7.43 -12.31
C GLN A 170 25.00 5.93 -12.07
N ALA A 171 23.81 5.50 -11.63
CA ALA A 171 23.50 4.10 -11.41
C ALA A 171 23.53 3.32 -12.73
N ALA A 172 22.95 3.87 -13.80
CA ALA A 172 22.97 3.26 -15.13
C ALA A 172 24.41 3.09 -15.65
N LEU A 173 25.23 4.14 -15.54
CA LEU A 173 26.64 4.11 -15.95
C LEU A 173 27.44 3.08 -15.14
N ALA A 174 27.27 3.06 -13.82
CA ALA A 174 27.95 2.13 -12.93
C ALA A 174 27.52 0.68 -13.14
N MET A 175 26.27 0.44 -13.51
CA MET A 175 25.76 -0.88 -13.86
C MET A 175 26.30 -1.32 -15.22
N ARG A 176 26.33 -0.42 -16.21
CA ARG A 176 26.90 -0.70 -17.54
C ARG A 176 28.39 -1.02 -17.45
N SER A 177 29.17 -0.28 -16.66
CA SER A 177 30.61 -0.57 -16.48
C SER A 177 30.88 -1.90 -15.76
N ARG A 178 29.89 -2.44 -15.05
CA ARG A 178 29.94 -3.75 -14.40
C ARG A 178 29.36 -4.88 -15.24
N GLY A 179 28.98 -4.63 -16.50
CA GLY A 179 28.38 -5.64 -17.38
C GLY A 179 26.97 -6.06 -16.97
N ALA A 180 26.22 -5.21 -16.25
CA ALA A 180 24.85 -5.54 -15.85
C ALA A 180 23.81 -5.30 -16.97
N PHE A 181 24.19 -4.56 -18.02
CA PHE A 181 23.43 -4.36 -19.24
C PHE A 181 24.28 -4.88 -20.39
N ASP A 182 24.11 -6.14 -20.73
CA ASP A 182 24.64 -6.69 -21.97
C ASP A 182 23.60 -6.44 -23.07
N ASP A 183 24.03 -5.86 -24.19
CA ASP A 183 23.32 -5.94 -25.48
C ASP A 183 23.47 -7.36 -26.06
#